data_AF-A0A7R8UEJ0-F1
#
_entry.id   AF-A0A7R8UEJ0-F1
#
_cell.length_a   1.000
_cell.length_b   1.000
_cell.length_c   1.000
_cell.angle_alpha   90.00
_cell.angle_beta   90.00
_cell.angle_gamma   90.00
#
_symmetry.space_group_name_H-M   'P 1'
#
loop_
_entity.id
_entity.type
_entity.pdbx_description
1 polymer ?
#
loop_
_entity_poly.entity_id
_entity_poly.type
_entity_poly.pdbx_seq_one_letter_code
_entity_poly.pdbx_strand_id
1 'polypeptide(L)'
;MHNAARNDMACGTASDRDGLRFPAAAYMRELKWDRELEFTATKMVQSCIVEHDECRATSKFDNVGQNIAVHYAFLGENFTSLVQALVREWYDEYQDASVEDVEIVKG
;
A
#
# COMPACT_ATOMS: atom_id res chain seq x y z
N MET A 1 -1.34 8.14 6.62
CA MET A 1 -2.34 7.89 5.56
C MET A 1 -2.70 6.41 5.45
N HIS A 2 -1.75 5.48 5.30
CA HIS A 2 -2.02 4.04 5.24
C HIS A 2 -3.00 3.52 6.32
N ASN A 3 -2.80 3.89 7.59
CA ASN A 3 -3.71 3.44 8.67
C ASN A 3 -5.13 4.00 8.55
N ALA A 4 -5.32 5.17 7.94
CA ALA A 4 -6.65 5.73 7.70
C ALA A 4 -7.37 4.93 6.61
N ALA A 5 -6.69 4.64 5.49
CA ALA A 5 -7.20 3.77 4.43
C ALA A 5 -7.53 2.36 4.95
N ARG A 6 -6.63 1.76 5.76
CA ARG A 6 -6.88 0.47 6.41
C ARG A 6 -8.10 0.49 7.32
N ASN A 7 -8.30 1.57 8.07
CA ASN A 7 -9.45 1.73 8.95
C ASN A 7 -10.76 1.87 8.17
N ASP A 8 -10.76 2.63 7.06
CA ASP A 8 -11.92 2.77 6.18
C ASP A 8 -12.34 1.41 5.59
N MET A 9 -11.41 0.67 4.99
CA MET A 9 -11.66 -0.69 4.52
C MET A 9 -12.09 -1.64 5.64
N ALA A 10 -11.50 -1.52 6.84
CA ALA A 10 -11.85 -2.39 7.96
C ALA A 10 -13.29 -2.18 8.46
N CYS A 11 -13.84 -0.96 8.35
CA CYS A 11 -15.25 -0.69 8.60
C CYS A 11 -16.17 -1.38 7.56
N GLY A 12 -15.58 -1.90 6.49
CA GLY A 12 -16.24 -2.51 5.36
C GLY A 12 -17.09 -1.52 4.60
N THR A 13 -16.90 -0.20 4.72
CA THR A 13 -17.79 0.81 4.10
C THR A 13 -17.55 1.01 2.62
N ALA A 14 -16.40 0.57 2.11
CA ALA A 14 -16.07 0.60 0.68
C ALA A 14 -16.86 -0.45 -0.10
N SER A 15 -17.18 -0.12 -1.35
CA SER A 15 -17.79 -1.02 -2.32
C SER A 15 -16.91 -1.14 -3.55
N ASP A 16 -16.91 -2.31 -4.18
CA ASP A 16 -16.32 -2.50 -5.50
C ASP A 16 -17.15 -1.78 -6.59
N ARG A 17 -16.67 -1.84 -7.84
CA ARG A 17 -17.34 -1.23 -9.01
C ARG A 17 -18.78 -1.71 -9.27
N ASP A 18 -19.11 -2.91 -8.81
CA ASP A 18 -20.45 -3.51 -9.00
C ASP A 18 -21.39 -3.17 -7.83
N GLY A 19 -20.90 -2.40 -6.86
CA GLY A 19 -21.64 -1.95 -5.69
C GLY A 19 -21.65 -2.98 -4.55
N LEU A 20 -20.90 -4.08 -4.67
CA LEU A 20 -20.78 -5.05 -3.60
C LEU A 20 -19.84 -4.51 -2.53
N ARG A 21 -20.27 -4.65 -1.28
CA ARG A 21 -19.56 -4.09 -0.12
C ARG A 21 -18.42 -5.03 0.28
N PHE A 22 -17.21 -4.49 0.41
CA PHE A 22 -16.08 -5.25 0.95
C PHE A 22 -16.37 -5.69 2.40
N PRO A 23 -15.95 -6.91 2.79
CA PRO A 23 -16.23 -7.42 4.12
C PRO A 23 -15.53 -6.58 5.19
N ALA A 24 -16.21 -6.34 6.31
CA ALA A 24 -15.57 -5.73 7.46
C ALA A 24 -14.44 -6.63 7.97
N ALA A 25 -13.29 -6.03 8.26
CA ALA A 25 -12.12 -6.78 8.68
C ALA A 25 -12.16 -7.05 10.18
N ALA A 26 -12.20 -8.33 10.57
CA ALA A 26 -12.22 -8.71 11.98
C ALA A 26 -10.92 -8.36 12.72
N TYR A 27 -9.79 -8.26 12.01
CA TYR A 27 -8.47 -8.10 12.63
C TYR A 27 -7.46 -7.31 11.78
N MET A 28 -7.87 -6.16 11.25
CA MET A 28 -6.97 -5.27 10.51
C MET A 28 -6.00 -4.54 11.45
N ARG A 29 -4.75 -5.00 11.54
CA ARG A 29 -3.74 -4.38 12.42
C ARG A 29 -3.29 -3.00 11.95
N GLU A 30 -2.95 -2.13 12.90
CA GLU A 30 -2.31 -0.85 12.62
C GLU A 30 -0.86 -1.07 12.13
N LEU A 31 -0.45 -0.36 11.08
CA LEU A 31 0.93 -0.34 10.61
C LEU A 31 1.77 0.65 11.44
N LYS A 32 3.03 0.28 11.64
CA LYS A 32 4.05 1.14 12.24
C LYS A 32 5.21 1.29 11.27
N TRP A 33 5.80 2.48 11.24
CA TRP A 33 7.01 2.72 10.47
C TRP A 33 8.15 1.86 11.01
N ASP A 34 8.92 1.25 10.11
CA ASP A 34 10.09 0.44 10.45
C ASP A 34 11.29 0.94 9.64
N ARG A 35 12.40 1.22 10.32
CA ARG A 35 13.59 1.83 9.72
C ARG A 35 14.37 0.86 8.83
N GLU A 36 14.27 -0.45 9.08
CA GLU A 36 14.94 -1.45 8.25
C GLU A 36 14.25 -1.54 6.88
N LEU A 37 12.91 -1.49 6.87
CA LEU A 37 12.11 -1.44 5.64
C LEU A 37 12.33 -0.13 4.86
N GLU A 38 12.39 1.01 5.55
CA GLU A 38 12.75 2.31 4.93
C GLU A 38 14.12 2.26 4.24
N PHE A 39 15.11 1.66 4.90
CA PHE A 39 16.45 1.53 4.35
C PHE A 39 16.46 0.69 3.07
N THR A 40 15.80 -0.46 3.07
CA THR A 40 15.70 -1.33 1.89
C THR A 40 14.96 -0.64 0.74
N ALA A 41 13.83 0.03 1.02
CA ALA A 41 13.10 0.80 0.00
C ALA A 41 13.95 1.96 -0.58
N THR A 42 14.73 2.62 0.26
CA THR A 42 15.66 3.67 -0.19
C THR A 42 16.73 3.11 -1.14
N LYS A 43 17.25 1.91 -0.86
CA LYS A 43 18.22 1.24 -1.75
C LYS A 43 17.62 0.87 -3.09
N MET A 44 16.38 0.39 -3.13
CA MET A 44 15.65 0.13 -4.36
C MET A 44 15.51 1.41 -5.20
N VAL A 45 15.01 2.51 -4.63
CA VAL A 45 14.82 3.78 -5.35
C VAL A 45 16.14 4.36 -5.88
N GLN A 46 17.24 4.19 -5.15
CA GLN A 46 18.58 4.64 -5.56
C GLN A 46 19.14 3.90 -6.78
N SER A 47 18.62 2.72 -7.12
CA SER A 47 19.00 2.01 -8.35
C SER A 47 18.49 2.71 -9.61
N CYS A 48 17.45 3.54 -9.49
CA CYS A 48 16.73 4.17 -10.58
C CYS A 48 16.11 3.18 -11.60
N ILE A 49 15.93 1.91 -11.21
CA ILE A 49 15.26 0.88 -12.03
C ILE A 49 13.88 0.64 -11.41
N VAL A 50 12.83 0.74 -12.24
CA VAL A 50 11.44 0.55 -11.80
C VAL A 50 11.11 -0.94 -11.91
N GLU A 51 11.57 -1.71 -10.94
CA GLU A 51 11.32 -3.14 -10.86
C GLU A 51 11.21 -3.61 -9.41
N HIS A 52 10.46 -4.69 -9.18
CA HIS A 52 10.44 -5.33 -7.87
C HIS A 52 11.76 -6.07 -7.62
N ASP A 53 12.47 -5.71 -6.57
CA ASP A 53 13.74 -6.32 -6.19
C ASP A 53 13.53 -7.69 -5.53
N GLU A 54 14.22 -8.74 -5.97
CA GLU A 54 14.00 -10.09 -5.43
C GLU A 54 14.44 -10.22 -3.94
N CYS A 55 15.45 -9.46 -3.52
CA CYS A 55 16.08 -9.60 -2.21
C CYS A 55 15.81 -8.38 -1.32
N ARG A 56 14.65 -8.39 -0.66
CA ARG A 56 14.21 -7.31 0.27
C ARG A 56 13.84 -7.79 1.68
N ALA A 57 14.08 -9.06 1.96
CA ALA A 57 13.94 -9.62 3.29
C ALA A 57 14.89 -8.90 4.26
N THR A 58 14.45 -8.78 5.50
CA THR A 58 15.25 -8.18 6.56
C THR A 58 15.52 -9.19 7.66
N SER A 59 16.38 -8.84 8.62
CA SER A 59 16.66 -9.72 9.77
C SER A 59 15.41 -10.02 10.62
N LYS A 60 14.40 -9.14 10.55
CA LYS A 60 13.15 -9.22 11.30
C LYS A 60 11.99 -9.75 10.46
N PHE A 61 12.05 -9.60 9.13
CA PHE A 61 10.95 -9.91 8.23
C PHE A 61 11.45 -10.71 7.02
N ASP A 62 11.21 -12.01 7.03
CA ASP A 62 11.62 -12.90 5.93
C ASP A 62 10.84 -12.64 4.63
N ASN A 63 9.59 -12.17 4.75
CA ASN A 63 8.71 -11.92 3.61
C ASN A 63 8.20 -10.47 3.67
N VAL A 64 8.70 -9.65 2.74
CA VAL A 64 8.38 -8.21 2.66
C VAL A 64 7.75 -7.91 1.30
N GLY A 65 6.52 -7.39 1.33
CA GLY A 65 5.83 -6.85 0.15
C GLY A 65 6.37 -5.48 -0.25
N GLN A 66 5.98 -4.99 -1.43
CA GLN A 66 6.45 -3.73 -1.97
C GLN A 66 5.42 -3.11 -2.92
N ASN A 67 5.18 -1.81 -2.76
CA ASN A 67 4.51 -0.99 -3.76
C ASN A 67 5.54 0.00 -4.34
N ILE A 68 5.44 0.29 -5.63
CA ILE A 68 6.32 1.22 -6.35
C ILE A 68 5.43 2.24 -7.05
N ALA A 69 5.83 3.51 -7.01
CA ALA A 69 5.18 4.58 -7.76
C ALA A 69 6.26 5.42 -8.45
N VAL A 70 5.94 5.88 -9.66
CA VAL A 70 6.84 6.70 -10.48
C VAL A 70 6.11 7.97 -10.85
N HIS A 71 6.76 9.11 -10.62
CA HIS A 71 6.22 10.41 -10.99
C HIS A 71 7.28 11.28 -11.63
N TYR A 72 6.91 11.95 -12.71
CA TYR A 72 7.75 12.95 -13.36
C TYR A 72 7.54 14.29 -12.68
N ALA A 73 8.39 14.58 -11.69
CA ALA A 73 8.26 15.78 -10.88
C ALA A 73 8.65 17.06 -11.63
N PHE A 74 7.95 18.15 -11.34
CA PHE A 74 8.27 19.48 -11.85
C PHE A 74 8.99 20.34 -10.80
N LEU A 75 9.77 21.32 -11.25
CA LEU A 75 10.43 22.27 -10.34
C LEU A 75 9.39 23.00 -9.48
N GLY A 76 9.60 22.98 -8.16
CA GLY A 76 8.71 23.63 -7.19
C GLY A 76 7.51 22.78 -6.74
N GLU A 77 7.40 21.53 -7.19
CA GLU A 77 6.36 20.62 -6.73
C GLU A 77 6.51 20.27 -5.24
N ASN A 78 5.40 20.21 -4.52
CA ASN A 78 5.40 19.84 -3.11
C ASN A 78 5.53 18.33 -2.95
N PHE A 79 6.71 17.88 -2.53
CA PHE A 79 7.02 16.46 -2.36
C PHE A 79 6.05 15.74 -1.40
N THR A 80 5.64 16.38 -0.30
CA THR A 80 4.73 15.77 0.66
C THR A 80 3.36 15.51 0.05
N SER A 81 2.80 16.51 -0.66
CA SER A 81 1.51 16.36 -1.35
C SER A 81 1.60 15.32 -2.45
N LEU A 82 2.72 15.28 -3.19
CA LEU A 82 2.96 14.28 -4.22
C LEU A 82 2.96 12.85 -3.65
N VAL A 83 3.74 12.59 -2.60
CA VAL A 83 3.77 11.27 -1.95
C VAL A 83 2.39 10.90 -1.40
N GLN A 84 1.64 11.85 -0.86
CA GLN A 84 0.26 11.60 -0.43
C GLN A 84 -0.67 11.26 -1.58
N ALA A 85 -0.49 11.83 -2.77
CA ALA A 85 -1.28 11.49 -3.95
C ALA A 85 -0.95 10.08 -4.45
N LEU A 86 0.34 9.75 -4.61
CA LEU A 86 0.78 8.43 -5.08
C LEU A 86 0.33 7.29 -4.16
N VAL A 87 0.37 7.50 -2.83
CA VAL A 87 -0.11 6.48 -1.89
C VAL A 87 -1.65 6.38 -1.90
N ARG A 88 -2.39 7.43 -2.30
CA ARG A 88 -3.84 7.33 -2.51
C ARG A 88 -4.16 6.56 -3.79
N GLU A 89 -3.36 6.70 -4.84
CA GLU A 89 -3.55 5.92 -6.07
C GLU A 89 -3.54 4.41 -5.78
N TRP A 90 -2.57 3.92 -5.01
CA TRP A 90 -2.57 2.51 -4.58
C TRP A 90 -3.78 2.11 -3.74
N TYR A 91 -4.35 3.05 -2.99
CA TYR A 91 -5.56 2.77 -2.22
C TYR A 91 -6.77 2.67 -3.14
N ASP A 92 -6.94 3.65 -4.03
CA ASP A 92 -8.11 3.80 -4.89
C ASP A 92 -8.24 2.64 -5.91
N GLU A 93 -7.20 1.84 -6.12
CA GLU A 93 -7.24 0.54 -6.83
C GLU A 93 -8.29 -0.42 -6.26
N TYR A 94 -8.78 -0.23 -5.03
CA TYR A 94 -9.91 -1.02 -4.50
C TYR A 94 -11.15 -0.94 -5.39
N GLN A 95 -11.31 0.12 -6.19
CA GLN A 95 -12.42 0.29 -7.12
C GLN A 95 -12.35 -0.69 -8.30
N ASP A 96 -11.15 -1.14 -8.64
CA ASP A 96 -10.90 -2.12 -9.71
C ASP A 96 -10.83 -3.56 -9.18
N ALA A 97 -10.67 -3.75 -7.87
CA ALA A 97 -10.76 -5.04 -7.20
C ALA A 97 -12.23 -5.45 -6.97
N SER A 98 -12.50 -6.76 -6.91
CA SER A 98 -13.82 -7.28 -6.54
C SER A 98 -13.82 -7.85 -5.13
N VAL A 99 -15.00 -7.98 -4.52
CA VAL A 99 -15.14 -8.62 -3.20
C VAL A 99 -14.60 -10.04 -3.20
N GLU A 100 -14.65 -10.74 -4.34
CA GLU A 100 -14.14 -12.10 -4.51
C GLU A 100 -12.60 -12.19 -4.47
N ASP A 101 -11.88 -11.11 -4.76
CA ASP A 101 -10.42 -11.06 -4.65
C ASP A 101 -9.95 -11.09 -3.19
N VAL A 102 -10.85 -10.84 -2.24
CA VAL A 102 -10.54 -10.83 -0.80
C VAL A 102 -10.72 -12.22 -0.19
N GLU A 103 -9.61 -12.83 0.21
CA GLU A 103 -9.63 -14.10 0.94
C GLU A 103 -10.25 -13.94 2.33
N ILE A 104 -11.41 -14.57 2.55
CA ILE A 104 -12.05 -14.62 3.87
C ILE A 104 -11.50 -15.82 4.64
N VAL A 105 -10.53 -15.56 5.53
CA VAL A 105 -10.03 -16.57 6.47
C VAL A 105 -11.04 -16.75 7.61
N LYS A 106 -11.70 -17.90 7.65
CA LYS A 106 -12.54 -18.30 8.79
C LYS A 106 -11.62 -18.80 9.91
N GLY A 107 -11.67 -18.12 11.05
CA GLY A 107 -10.97 -18.51 12.28
C GLY A 107 -11.61 -19.71 12.97
#